data_AF-A0A6I4YL20-F1
#
_entry.id   AF-A0A6I4YL20-F1
#
_cell.length_a   1.000
_cell.length_b   1.000
_cell.length_c   1.000
_cell.angle_alpha   90.00
_cell.angle_beta   90.00
_cell.angle_gamma   90.00
#
_symmetry.space_group_name_H-M   'P 1'
#
loop_
_entity.id
_entity.type
_entity.pdbx_description
1 polymer ?
#
loop_
_entity_poly.entity_id
_entity_poly.type
_entity_poly.pdbx_seq_one_letter_code
_entity_poly.pdbx_strand_id
1 'polypeptide(L)'
;MKIAEDALRAHLTEPGWRFVAPTPAHAGAARLSLRAHPDPDAAQVTEALPGEPLDLLWENAGGWAYVRTAHDRYLGWARADGLHARPWQPDLTVTARRAHAYAGPKISQTIRAELAFGARLARGPGEVVTEDHRRWVPVTLPGGTDAWVQEVTLAPLEGDLLTFALGFLDTPYVWGGRSAWGLDCSGLTQLVYGAFGRPLPRDADQQQQALTPVTDAQPGDLAFFPGHVGLMLGDRRMLHANATHMRVTVETLGEGEYGTRLQSDLSGFGRWTQ
;
A
#
# COMPACT_ATOMS: atom_id res chain seq x y z
N MET A 1 -6.57 24.31 9.90
CA MET A 1 -6.76 24.98 8.60
C MET A 1 -7.34 23.97 7.64
N LYS A 2 -8.43 24.29 6.91
CA LYS A 2 -9.04 23.37 5.94
C LYS A 2 -8.37 23.59 4.58
N ILE A 3 -7.95 22.52 3.90
CA ILE A 3 -7.28 22.59 2.59
C ILE A 3 -8.11 21.81 1.58
N ALA A 4 -8.39 22.41 0.44
CA ALA A 4 -9.11 21.76 -0.65
C ALA A 4 -8.50 22.15 -1.99
N GLU A 5 -8.80 21.38 -3.04
CA GLU A 5 -8.39 21.76 -4.39
C GLU A 5 -9.24 22.88 -4.94
N ASP A 6 -8.67 23.69 -5.82
CA ASP A 6 -9.39 24.74 -6.55
C ASP A 6 -10.66 24.21 -7.26
N ALA A 7 -10.63 22.97 -7.77
CA ALA A 7 -11.78 22.33 -8.41
C ALA A 7 -13.00 22.15 -7.48
N LEU A 8 -12.78 22.09 -6.16
CA LEU A 8 -13.84 21.93 -5.16
C LEU A 8 -14.42 23.26 -4.68
N ARG A 9 -13.89 24.40 -5.14
CA ARG A 9 -14.29 25.74 -4.68
C ARG A 9 -15.78 26.02 -4.81
N ALA A 10 -16.41 25.53 -5.88
CA ALA A 10 -17.85 25.70 -6.10
C ALA A 10 -18.72 24.85 -5.14
N HIS A 11 -18.15 23.79 -4.54
CA HIS A 11 -18.87 22.83 -3.71
C HIS A 11 -18.65 23.06 -2.21
N LEU A 12 -17.61 23.81 -1.82
CA LEU A 12 -17.22 24.05 -0.44
C LEU A 12 -17.51 25.52 -0.06
N THR A 13 -18.72 25.75 0.43
CA THR A 13 -19.25 27.10 0.72
C THR A 13 -18.94 27.61 2.13
N GLU A 14 -18.53 26.72 3.04
CA GLU A 14 -18.12 27.10 4.40
C GLU A 14 -16.85 27.96 4.39
N PRO A 15 -16.70 28.96 5.27
CA PRO A 15 -15.47 29.73 5.36
C PRO A 15 -14.30 28.91 5.92
N GLY A 16 -13.06 29.38 5.67
CA GLY A 16 -11.83 28.81 6.24
C GLY A 16 -11.12 27.76 5.37
N TRP A 17 -11.58 27.54 4.14
CA TRP A 17 -10.86 26.76 3.13
C TRP A 17 -9.74 27.57 2.49
N ARG A 18 -8.55 26.98 2.47
CA ARG A 18 -7.48 27.35 1.56
C ARG A 18 -7.57 26.43 0.34
N PHE A 19 -7.84 27.03 -0.81
CA PHE A 19 -7.86 26.32 -2.07
C PHE A 19 -6.49 26.33 -2.74
N VAL A 20 -6.09 25.20 -3.29
CA VAL A 20 -4.75 25.00 -3.87
C VAL A 20 -4.83 24.26 -5.21
N ALA A 21 -3.88 24.57 -6.09
CA ALA A 21 -3.57 23.73 -7.25
C ALA A 21 -2.59 22.63 -6.81
N PRO A 22 -2.92 21.34 -6.99
CA PRO A 22 -2.01 20.25 -6.64
C PRO A 22 -0.73 20.30 -7.45
N THR A 23 0.40 20.05 -6.80
CA THR A 23 1.71 19.92 -7.45
C THR A 23 2.11 18.45 -7.52
N PRO A 24 2.50 17.92 -8.69
CA PRO A 24 3.00 16.55 -8.79
C PRO A 24 4.24 16.33 -7.91
N ALA A 25 4.22 15.24 -7.16
CA ALA A 25 5.32 14.79 -6.31
C ALA A 25 5.40 13.26 -6.33
N HIS A 26 6.39 12.70 -5.65
CA HIS A 26 6.48 11.26 -5.42
C HIS A 26 7.11 10.97 -4.06
N ALA A 27 6.83 9.78 -3.52
CA ALA A 27 7.50 9.32 -2.31
C ALA A 27 9.00 9.11 -2.57
N GLY A 28 9.82 9.31 -1.54
CA GLY A 28 11.27 9.10 -1.58
C GLY A 28 11.68 7.63 -1.65
N ALA A 29 12.93 7.33 -1.26
CA ALA A 29 13.47 5.96 -1.28
C ALA A 29 12.98 5.06 -0.14
N ALA A 30 12.26 5.60 0.83
CA ALA A 30 11.69 4.89 1.97
C ALA A 30 10.15 4.92 1.95
N ARG A 31 9.53 3.97 2.65
CA ARG A 31 8.07 3.99 2.90
C ARG A 31 7.70 5.28 3.62
N LEU A 32 6.69 5.99 3.10
CA LEU A 32 6.24 7.27 3.62
C LEU A 32 4.90 7.11 4.34
N SER A 33 4.90 7.21 5.66
CA SER A 33 3.66 7.23 6.45
C SER A 33 2.86 8.51 6.17
N LEU A 34 1.56 8.34 5.90
CA LEU A 34 0.57 9.41 5.88
C LEU A 34 -0.23 9.35 7.18
N ARG A 35 -0.37 10.47 7.87
CA ARG A 35 -0.98 10.59 9.19
C ARG A 35 -2.25 11.43 9.16
N ALA A 36 -3.10 11.24 10.17
CA ALA A 36 -4.36 11.99 10.31
C ALA A 36 -4.13 13.50 10.52
N HIS A 37 -3.04 13.87 11.21
CA HIS A 37 -2.68 15.24 11.55
C HIS A 37 -1.17 15.48 11.38
N PRO A 38 -0.69 16.73 11.24
CA PRO A 38 0.73 17.07 11.10
C PRO A 38 1.47 16.98 12.45
N ASP A 39 1.46 15.80 13.04
CA ASP A 39 2.01 15.49 14.35
C ASP A 39 2.72 14.12 14.27
N PRO A 40 3.97 13.98 14.77
CA PRO A 40 4.69 12.71 14.73
C PRO A 40 3.97 11.58 15.47
N ASP A 41 3.12 11.90 16.46
CA ASP A 41 2.38 10.93 17.26
C ASP A 41 0.95 10.68 16.73
N ALA A 42 0.51 11.42 15.71
CA ALA A 42 -0.79 11.19 15.08
C ALA A 42 -0.84 9.82 14.39
N ALA A 43 -1.98 9.14 14.49
CA ALA A 43 -2.20 7.84 13.86
C ALA A 43 -1.86 7.88 12.36
N GLN A 44 -1.16 6.85 11.90
CA GLN A 44 -1.04 6.56 10.48
C GLN A 44 -2.42 6.23 9.91
N VAL A 45 -2.72 6.72 8.71
CA VAL A 45 -3.98 6.45 8.00
C VAL A 45 -3.73 5.65 6.73
N THR A 46 -2.55 5.81 6.12
CA THR A 46 -2.07 4.97 5.02
C THR A 46 -0.55 5.13 4.88
N GLU A 47 0.06 4.49 3.90
CA GLU A 47 1.46 4.71 3.50
C GLU A 47 1.59 4.83 1.99
N ALA A 48 2.59 5.58 1.52
CA ALA A 48 3.05 5.59 0.15
C ALA A 48 4.37 4.80 0.03
N LEU A 49 4.49 3.96 -0.99
CA LEU A 49 5.65 3.14 -1.25
C LEU A 49 6.72 3.93 -2.02
N PRO A 50 8.00 3.53 -1.96
CA PRO A 50 9.06 4.25 -2.64
C PRO A 50 8.72 4.54 -4.11
N GLY A 51 8.80 5.81 -4.50
CA GLY A 51 8.57 6.26 -5.87
C GLY A 51 7.12 6.30 -6.33
N GLU A 52 6.15 5.99 -5.46
CA GLU A 52 4.75 6.15 -5.82
C GLU A 52 4.39 7.62 -6.05
N PRO A 53 3.56 7.91 -7.07
CA PRO A 53 3.11 9.26 -7.35
C PRO A 53 2.17 9.79 -6.26
N LEU A 54 2.38 11.07 -5.93
CA LEU A 54 1.63 11.84 -4.95
C LEU A 54 1.24 13.19 -5.56
N ASP A 55 0.12 13.74 -5.09
CA ASP A 55 -0.22 15.13 -5.29
C ASP A 55 0.09 15.92 -4.00
N LEU A 56 1.02 16.86 -4.08
CA LEU A 56 1.30 17.80 -2.98
C LEU A 56 0.28 18.93 -3.01
N LEU A 57 -0.51 19.05 -1.94
CA LEU A 57 -1.54 20.08 -1.81
C LEU A 57 -1.01 21.28 -1.03
N TRP A 58 -0.27 21.03 0.05
CA TRP A 58 0.23 22.08 0.91
C TRP A 58 1.44 21.61 1.71
N GLU A 59 2.33 22.54 2.05
CA GLU A 59 3.43 22.31 2.98
C GLU A 59 3.51 23.45 4.00
N ASN A 60 3.85 23.10 5.24
CA ASN A 60 3.99 24.05 6.33
C ASN A 60 5.44 24.27 6.74
N ALA A 61 5.71 25.36 7.46
CA ALA A 61 7.06 25.68 7.96
C ALA A 61 7.59 24.66 8.99
N GLY A 62 6.74 23.76 9.52
CA GLY A 62 7.12 22.67 10.42
C GLY A 62 7.56 21.39 9.70
N GLY A 63 7.70 21.41 8.37
CA GLY A 63 8.13 20.27 7.57
C GLY A 63 7.06 19.18 7.42
N TRP A 64 5.79 19.56 7.47
CA TRP A 64 4.67 18.68 7.15
C TRP A 64 4.03 19.06 5.83
N ALA A 65 3.76 18.05 5.02
CA ALA A 65 3.07 18.17 3.76
C ALA A 65 1.69 17.49 3.84
N TYR A 66 0.65 18.19 3.39
CA TYR A 66 -0.64 17.57 3.13
C TYR A 66 -0.65 17.08 1.69
N VAL A 67 -0.78 15.77 1.54
CA VAL A 67 -0.62 15.07 0.27
C VAL A 67 -1.82 14.20 -0.03
N ARG A 68 -1.94 13.81 -1.29
CA ARG A 68 -2.87 12.80 -1.73
C ARG A 68 -2.16 11.72 -2.54
N THR A 69 -2.47 10.46 -2.29
CA THR A 69 -2.01 9.33 -3.09
C THR A 69 -2.68 9.32 -4.47
N ALA A 70 -1.92 9.04 -5.53
CA ALA A 70 -2.50 9.04 -6.88
C ALA A 70 -3.38 7.82 -7.17
N HIS A 71 -3.09 6.67 -6.55
CA HIS A 71 -3.71 5.37 -6.89
C HIS A 71 -5.14 5.21 -6.34
N ASP A 72 -5.46 5.82 -5.20
CA ASP A 72 -6.77 5.72 -4.53
C ASP A 72 -7.29 7.08 -4.02
N ARG A 73 -6.59 8.18 -4.32
CA ARG A 73 -6.97 9.55 -3.96
C ARG A 73 -7.05 9.78 -2.44
N TYR A 74 -6.39 8.96 -1.63
CA TYR A 74 -6.40 9.08 -0.17
C TYR A 74 -5.58 10.27 0.33
N LEU A 75 -6.12 11.01 1.30
CA LEU A 75 -5.50 12.22 1.84
C LEU A 75 -4.80 11.93 3.18
N GLY A 76 -3.67 12.60 3.41
CA GLY A 76 -2.98 12.52 4.70
C GLY A 76 -1.80 13.48 4.83
N TRP A 77 -1.27 13.55 6.05
CA TRP A 77 -0.10 14.37 6.38
C TRP A 77 1.17 13.52 6.37
N ALA A 78 2.14 13.92 5.56
CA ALA A 78 3.44 13.28 5.47
C ALA A 78 4.55 14.24 5.93
N ARG A 79 5.71 13.70 6.29
CA ARG A 79 6.92 14.50 6.50
C ARG A 79 7.43 14.99 5.14
N ALA A 80 7.70 16.28 5.04
CA ALA A 80 8.09 16.93 3.78
C ALA A 80 9.45 16.43 3.25
N ASP A 81 10.35 16.01 4.13
CA ASP A 81 11.64 15.42 3.79
C ASP A 81 11.53 14.00 3.16
N GLY A 82 10.37 13.36 3.28
CA GLY A 82 10.09 12.05 2.71
C GLY A 82 9.49 12.07 1.30
N LEU A 83 9.27 13.24 0.71
CA LEU A 83 8.74 13.41 -0.65
C LEU A 83 9.68 14.22 -1.53
N HIS A 84 9.50 14.10 -2.84
CA HIS A 84 10.25 14.86 -3.83
C HIS A 84 9.31 15.46 -4.87
N ALA A 85 9.38 16.78 -5.04
CA ALA A 85 8.60 17.54 -6.02
C ALA A 85 9.45 17.82 -7.27
N ARG A 86 9.94 16.76 -7.91
CA ARG A 86 10.75 16.84 -9.14
C ARG A 86 10.28 15.77 -10.14
N PRO A 87 10.58 15.92 -11.43
CA PRO A 87 10.20 14.93 -12.43
C PRO A 87 10.68 13.53 -12.06
N TRP A 88 9.76 12.56 -12.13
CA TRP A 88 10.02 11.16 -11.84
C TRP A 88 9.27 10.31 -12.84
N GLN A 89 10.00 9.49 -13.59
CA GLN A 89 9.49 8.63 -14.65
C GLN A 89 9.96 7.20 -14.39
N PRO A 90 9.38 6.50 -13.41
CA PRO A 90 9.73 5.12 -13.15
C PRO A 90 9.20 4.21 -14.26
N ASP A 91 10.04 3.28 -14.71
CA ASP A 91 9.73 2.26 -15.72
C ASP A 91 9.78 0.83 -15.16
N LEU A 92 10.16 0.68 -13.88
CA LEU A 92 10.24 -0.59 -13.18
C LEU A 92 9.33 -0.60 -11.95
N THR A 93 8.70 -1.74 -11.70
CA THR A 93 7.86 -1.97 -10.52
C THR A 93 8.34 -3.20 -9.79
N VAL A 94 8.56 -3.09 -8.49
CA VAL A 94 8.92 -4.22 -7.64
C VAL A 94 7.71 -5.12 -7.48
N THR A 95 7.89 -6.40 -7.76
CA THR A 95 6.85 -7.45 -7.70
C THR A 95 7.13 -8.47 -6.60
N ALA A 96 8.35 -8.49 -6.03
CA ALA A 96 8.61 -9.24 -4.82
C ALA A 96 7.89 -8.59 -3.62
N ARG A 97 7.35 -9.41 -2.71
CA ARG A 97 6.71 -8.94 -1.47
C ARG A 97 7.64 -8.03 -0.66
N ARG A 98 8.89 -8.43 -0.50
CA ARG A 98 9.99 -7.63 0.08
C ARG A 98 11.21 -7.75 -0.81
N ALA A 99 11.95 -6.65 -0.93
CA ALA A 99 13.21 -6.60 -1.65
C ALA A 99 14.15 -5.58 -1.02
N HIS A 100 15.40 -5.59 -1.44
CA HIS A 100 16.40 -4.59 -1.05
C HIS A 100 17.08 -4.06 -2.30
N ALA A 101 17.44 -2.78 -2.28
CA ALA A 101 18.34 -2.18 -3.24
C ALA A 101 19.73 -2.04 -2.63
N TYR A 102 20.77 -2.37 -3.39
CA TYR A 102 22.15 -2.47 -2.93
C TYR A 102 23.02 -1.43 -3.63
N ALA A 103 24.11 -1.02 -2.98
CA ALA A 103 25.07 -0.08 -3.54
C ALA A 103 25.88 -0.65 -4.73
N GLY A 104 25.83 -1.97 -4.95
CA GLY A 104 26.48 -2.66 -6.06
C GLY A 104 25.88 -4.04 -6.31
N PRO A 105 26.23 -4.70 -7.44
CA PRO A 105 25.67 -5.98 -7.86
C PRO A 105 26.29 -7.17 -7.11
N LYS A 106 26.22 -7.15 -5.77
CA LYS A 106 26.71 -8.22 -4.91
C LYS A 106 25.97 -8.22 -3.58
N ILE A 107 25.65 -9.41 -3.07
CA ILE A 107 24.83 -9.58 -1.86
C ILE A 107 25.41 -8.92 -0.59
N SER A 108 26.74 -8.75 -0.53
CA SER A 108 27.44 -8.18 0.62
C SER A 108 27.58 -6.66 0.56
N GLN A 109 27.03 -6.01 -0.47
CA GLN A 109 27.08 -4.56 -0.61
C GLN A 109 26.11 -3.89 0.36
N THR A 110 26.36 -2.62 0.66
CA THR A 110 25.48 -1.81 1.51
C THR A 110 24.06 -1.79 0.96
N ILE A 111 23.08 -2.06 1.81
CA ILE A 111 21.67 -1.86 1.49
C ILE A 111 21.38 -0.36 1.49
N ARG A 112 20.88 0.15 0.35
CA ARG A 112 20.50 1.55 0.13
C ARG A 112 19.03 1.82 0.45
N ALA A 113 18.16 0.83 0.22
CA ALA A 113 16.74 0.94 0.49
C ALA A 113 16.10 -0.42 0.74
N GLU A 114 15.10 -0.44 1.62
CA GLU A 114 14.11 -1.51 1.73
C GLU A 114 12.97 -1.22 0.75
N LEU A 115 12.59 -2.24 -0.02
CA LEU A 115 11.53 -2.16 -1.02
C LEU A 115 10.43 -3.17 -0.71
N ALA A 116 9.28 -2.97 -1.32
CA ALA A 116 8.14 -3.89 -1.24
C ALA A 116 7.38 -3.89 -2.57
N PHE A 117 6.48 -4.85 -2.71
CA PHE A 117 5.56 -4.94 -3.84
C PHE A 117 4.91 -3.58 -4.11
N GLY A 118 5.00 -3.10 -5.35
CA GLY A 118 4.44 -1.82 -5.79
C GLY A 118 5.41 -0.63 -5.78
N ALA A 119 6.60 -0.75 -5.15
CA ALA A 119 7.63 0.28 -5.23
C ALA A 119 8.04 0.54 -6.68
N ARG A 120 8.21 1.82 -7.03
CA ARG A 120 8.48 2.30 -8.39
C ARG A 120 9.91 2.79 -8.50
N LEU A 121 10.65 2.25 -9.46
CA LEU A 121 12.07 2.53 -9.71
C LEU A 121 12.26 2.96 -11.16
N ALA A 122 13.35 3.65 -11.45
CA ALA A 122 13.80 3.90 -12.81
C ALA A 122 14.95 2.94 -13.17
N ARG A 123 15.10 2.58 -14.44
CA ARG A 123 16.29 1.91 -14.94
C ARG A 123 17.52 2.80 -14.70
N GLY A 124 18.51 2.24 -14.00
CA GLY A 124 19.76 2.94 -13.68
C GLY A 124 20.78 2.81 -14.82
N PRO A 125 21.87 3.58 -14.76
CA PRO A 125 22.94 3.51 -15.74
C PRO A 125 23.66 2.15 -15.69
N GLY A 126 24.09 1.68 -16.85
CA GLY A 126 24.88 0.45 -17.00
C GLY A 126 24.07 -0.79 -17.40
N GLU A 127 24.79 -1.91 -17.50
CA GLU A 127 24.26 -3.18 -17.97
C GLU A 127 23.86 -4.11 -16.81
N VAL A 128 23.03 -5.11 -17.12
CA VAL A 128 22.72 -6.19 -16.17
C VAL A 128 24.00 -6.99 -15.90
N VAL A 129 24.29 -7.25 -14.63
CA VAL A 129 25.47 -8.02 -14.21
C VAL A 129 25.02 -9.39 -13.71
N THR A 130 25.75 -10.45 -14.05
CA THR A 130 25.50 -11.80 -13.52
C THR A 130 26.64 -12.22 -12.59
N GLU A 131 26.33 -12.57 -11.35
CA GLU A 131 27.26 -13.06 -10.33
C GLU A 131 26.76 -14.42 -9.80
N ASP A 132 27.43 -15.52 -10.11
CA ASP A 132 27.02 -16.89 -9.72
C ASP A 132 25.51 -17.16 -9.88
N HIS A 133 25.01 -17.01 -11.11
CA HIS A 133 23.59 -17.14 -11.48
C HIS A 133 22.64 -16.08 -10.90
N ARG A 134 23.13 -15.10 -10.14
CA ARG A 134 22.34 -13.97 -9.64
C ARG A 134 22.42 -12.83 -10.65
N ARG A 135 21.28 -12.48 -11.24
CA ARG A 135 21.18 -11.36 -12.18
C ARG A 135 20.83 -10.08 -11.44
N TRP A 136 21.66 -9.06 -11.62
CA TRP A 136 21.56 -7.77 -10.97
C TRP A 136 21.22 -6.69 -11.98
N VAL A 137 20.18 -5.94 -11.68
CA VAL A 137 19.61 -4.88 -12.53
C VAL A 137 20.01 -3.54 -11.91
N PRO A 138 20.81 -2.69 -12.60
CA PRO A 138 21.03 -1.33 -12.12
C PRO A 138 19.72 -0.54 -12.21
N VAL A 139 19.44 0.20 -11.14
CA VAL A 139 18.25 1.01 -10.95
C VAL A 139 18.64 2.36 -10.38
N THR A 140 17.82 3.36 -10.61
CA THR A 140 17.87 4.62 -9.87
C THR A 140 16.70 4.63 -8.90
N LEU A 141 16.98 4.85 -7.61
CA LEU A 141 15.97 5.01 -6.57
C LEU A 141 15.27 6.36 -6.70
N PRO A 142 14.03 6.48 -6.20
CA PRO A 142 13.41 7.78 -5.99
C PRO A 142 14.34 8.62 -5.10
N GLY A 143 14.62 9.86 -5.48
CA GLY A 143 15.70 10.63 -4.82
C GLY A 143 17.03 10.59 -5.59
N GLY A 144 17.13 9.79 -6.65
CA GLY A 144 18.17 9.90 -7.69
C GLY A 144 19.47 9.17 -7.35
N THR A 145 19.42 8.31 -6.33
CA THR A 145 20.57 7.48 -5.94
C THR A 145 20.61 6.23 -6.79
N ASP A 146 21.73 5.96 -7.45
CA ASP A 146 21.93 4.70 -8.17
C ASP A 146 22.08 3.53 -7.20
N ALA A 147 21.48 2.40 -7.57
CA ALA A 147 21.47 1.17 -6.80
C ALA A 147 21.31 -0.04 -7.72
N TRP A 148 21.25 -1.23 -7.12
CA TRP A 148 21.10 -2.50 -7.79
C TRP A 148 20.05 -3.34 -7.10
N VAL A 149 19.17 -3.98 -7.85
CA VAL A 149 18.23 -4.98 -7.34
C VAL A 149 18.49 -6.32 -8.03
N GLN A 150 18.11 -7.42 -7.38
CA GLN A 150 18.10 -8.71 -8.08
C GLN A 150 16.93 -8.75 -9.05
N GLU A 151 17.15 -9.24 -10.27
CA GLU A 151 16.16 -9.27 -11.36
C GLU A 151 14.86 -9.99 -10.95
N VAL A 152 14.97 -11.04 -10.13
CA VAL A 152 13.82 -11.79 -9.59
C VAL A 152 12.83 -10.89 -8.82
N THR A 153 13.28 -9.77 -8.27
CA THR A 153 12.42 -8.82 -7.55
C THR A 153 11.52 -7.99 -8.46
N LEU A 154 11.76 -8.04 -9.76
CA LEU A 154 11.03 -7.36 -10.83
C LEU A 154 10.31 -8.37 -11.75
N ALA A 155 10.42 -9.68 -11.47
CA ALA A 155 9.81 -10.72 -12.28
C ALA A 155 8.28 -10.55 -12.31
N PRO A 156 7.60 -10.83 -13.42
CA PRO A 156 6.15 -10.78 -13.46
C PRO A 156 5.50 -11.57 -12.32
N LEU A 157 4.37 -11.08 -11.83
CA LEU A 157 3.62 -11.82 -10.82
C LEU A 157 3.12 -13.14 -11.42
N GLU A 158 3.43 -14.25 -10.74
CA GLU A 158 2.96 -15.59 -11.10
C GLU A 158 1.88 -16.05 -10.11
N GLY A 159 0.93 -16.86 -10.61
CA GLY A 159 -0.14 -17.44 -9.80
C GLY A 159 -1.42 -16.60 -9.75
N ASP A 160 -2.38 -17.08 -8.95
CA ASP A 160 -3.67 -16.41 -8.76
C ASP A 160 -3.67 -15.49 -7.51
N LEU A 161 -4.76 -14.72 -7.39
CA LEU A 161 -4.99 -13.77 -6.30
C LEU A 161 -4.87 -14.40 -4.91
N LEU A 162 -5.40 -15.61 -4.73
CA LEU A 162 -5.42 -16.29 -3.43
C LEU A 162 -4.02 -16.79 -3.06
N THR A 163 -3.29 -17.35 -4.01
CA THR A 163 -1.90 -17.79 -3.86
C THR A 163 -1.00 -16.61 -3.51
N PHE A 164 -1.19 -15.47 -4.18
CA PHE A 164 -0.46 -14.25 -3.86
C PHE A 164 -0.78 -13.76 -2.44
N ALA A 165 -2.07 -13.74 -2.06
CA ALA A 165 -2.53 -13.32 -0.74
C ALA A 165 -1.97 -14.19 0.39
N LEU A 166 -1.98 -15.52 0.24
CA LEU A 166 -1.44 -16.46 1.21
C LEU A 166 0.06 -16.25 1.47
N GLY A 167 0.79 -15.69 0.50
CA GLY A 167 2.18 -15.30 0.68
C GLY A 167 2.42 -14.19 1.71
N PHE A 168 1.37 -13.53 2.21
CA PHE A 168 1.45 -12.54 3.29
C PHE A 168 1.19 -13.11 4.68
N LEU A 169 0.94 -14.42 4.83
CA LEU A 169 0.84 -15.06 6.14
C LEU A 169 2.00 -14.67 7.06
N ASP A 170 1.67 -14.45 8.33
CA ASP A 170 2.58 -13.97 9.37
C ASP A 170 3.17 -12.55 9.15
N THR A 171 2.76 -11.82 8.11
CA THR A 171 3.12 -10.39 8.00
C THR A 171 2.55 -9.64 9.20
N PRO A 172 3.33 -8.82 9.91
CA PRO A 172 2.85 -8.10 11.09
C PRO A 172 1.67 -7.18 10.79
N TYR A 173 0.75 -7.09 11.75
CA TYR A 173 -0.31 -6.10 11.70
C TYR A 173 0.26 -4.72 12.04
N VAL A 174 0.03 -3.74 11.16
CA VAL A 174 0.38 -2.34 11.39
C VAL A 174 -0.78 -1.48 10.93
N TRP A 175 -1.36 -0.70 11.85
CA TRP A 175 -2.42 0.25 11.55
C TRP A 175 -1.98 1.24 10.46
N GLY A 176 -2.76 1.38 9.40
CA GLY A 176 -2.42 2.20 8.24
C GLY A 176 -1.40 1.54 7.29
N GLY A 177 -0.95 0.31 7.53
CA GLY A 177 0.08 -0.38 6.73
C GLY A 177 -0.45 -0.93 5.39
N ARG A 178 0.38 -0.89 4.35
CA ARG A 178 0.04 -1.27 2.95
C ARG A 178 1.22 -1.97 2.25
N SER A 179 2.03 -2.73 2.98
CA SER A 179 3.15 -3.46 2.38
C SER A 179 3.51 -4.71 3.17
N ALA A 180 4.33 -5.58 2.59
CA ALA A 180 4.80 -6.79 3.28
C ALA A 180 5.63 -6.51 4.56
N TRP A 181 5.95 -5.24 4.86
CA TRP A 181 6.60 -4.82 6.10
C TRP A 181 5.61 -4.57 7.24
N GLY A 182 4.33 -4.42 6.92
CA GLY A 182 3.24 -4.22 7.86
C GLY A 182 1.93 -3.96 7.11
N LEU A 183 0.87 -4.67 7.49
CA LEU A 183 -0.45 -4.56 6.86
C LEU A 183 -1.52 -4.30 7.90
N ASP A 184 -2.51 -3.47 7.58
CA ASP A 184 -3.81 -3.57 8.23
C ASP A 184 -4.80 -4.37 7.37
N CYS A 185 -6.02 -4.51 7.86
CA CYS A 185 -7.02 -5.38 7.26
C CYS A 185 -7.36 -4.97 5.83
N SER A 186 -7.67 -3.69 5.61
CA SER A 186 -8.03 -3.17 4.29
C SER A 186 -6.82 -2.87 3.41
N GLY A 187 -5.64 -2.64 3.98
CA GLY A 187 -4.38 -2.54 3.26
C GLY A 187 -3.96 -3.87 2.65
N LEU A 188 -4.21 -5.01 3.33
CA LEU A 188 -4.01 -6.34 2.77
C LEU A 188 -4.90 -6.56 1.54
N THR A 189 -6.21 -6.33 1.64
CA THR A 189 -7.14 -6.54 0.53
C THR A 189 -6.86 -5.57 -0.61
N GLN A 190 -6.60 -4.30 -0.33
CA GLN A 190 -6.24 -3.30 -1.34
C GLN A 190 -4.98 -3.70 -2.11
N LEU A 191 -3.94 -4.14 -1.41
CA LEU A 191 -2.69 -4.59 -2.03
C LEU A 191 -2.92 -5.83 -2.91
N VAL A 192 -3.65 -6.82 -2.40
CA VAL A 192 -3.91 -8.09 -3.11
C VAL A 192 -4.72 -7.85 -4.37
N TYR A 193 -5.82 -7.10 -4.31
CA TYR A 193 -6.66 -6.86 -5.49
C TYR A 193 -5.97 -5.93 -6.49
N GLY A 194 -5.27 -4.90 -6.01
CA GLY A 194 -4.49 -3.99 -6.84
C GLY A 194 -3.41 -4.71 -7.66
N ALA A 195 -2.78 -5.74 -7.09
CA ALA A 195 -1.80 -6.58 -7.80
C ALA A 195 -2.38 -7.28 -9.05
N PHE A 196 -3.69 -7.51 -9.09
CA PHE A 196 -4.41 -8.14 -10.19
C PHE A 196 -5.30 -7.17 -10.96
N GLY A 197 -4.99 -5.86 -10.92
CA GLY A 197 -5.69 -4.84 -11.69
C GLY A 197 -7.10 -4.53 -11.19
N ARG A 198 -7.40 -4.83 -9.92
CA ARG A 198 -8.70 -4.60 -9.28
C ARG A 198 -8.55 -3.54 -8.19
N PRO A 199 -8.57 -2.23 -8.51
CA PRO A 199 -8.31 -1.20 -7.51
C PRO A 199 -9.44 -1.14 -6.47
N LEU A 200 -9.07 -1.23 -5.20
CA LEU A 200 -9.99 -1.05 -4.08
C LEU A 200 -9.71 0.27 -3.34
N PRO A 201 -10.75 0.91 -2.75
CA PRO A 201 -10.56 1.98 -1.79
C PRO A 201 -9.70 1.54 -0.58
N ARG A 202 -9.13 2.50 0.14
CA ARG A 202 -8.22 2.21 1.26
C ARG A 202 -8.90 1.65 2.50
N ASP A 203 -10.10 2.13 2.79
CA ASP A 203 -10.81 1.84 4.04
C ASP A 203 -11.85 0.73 3.85
N ALA A 204 -12.02 -0.10 4.87
CA ALA A 204 -12.87 -1.30 4.81
C ALA A 204 -14.33 -0.98 4.47
N ASP A 205 -14.87 0.11 5.01
CA ASP A 205 -16.24 0.57 4.75
C ASP A 205 -16.44 1.01 3.30
N GLN A 206 -15.46 1.72 2.74
CA GLN A 206 -15.46 2.12 1.33
C GLN A 206 -15.30 0.91 0.40
N GLN A 207 -14.49 -0.08 0.78
CA GLN A 207 -14.40 -1.35 0.06
C GLN A 207 -15.75 -2.09 0.04
N GLN A 208 -16.46 -2.13 1.17
CA GLN A 208 -17.78 -2.73 1.27
C GLN A 208 -18.79 -2.05 0.33
N GLN A 209 -18.75 -0.72 0.25
CA GLN A 209 -19.62 0.07 -0.64
C GLN A 209 -19.27 -0.10 -2.13
N ALA A 210 -18.00 -0.35 -2.44
CA ALA A 210 -17.53 -0.48 -3.82
C ALA A 210 -17.78 -1.86 -4.45
N LEU A 211 -18.03 -2.89 -3.64
CA LEU A 211 -18.21 -4.27 -4.09
C LEU A 211 -19.68 -4.68 -4.20
N THR A 212 -19.97 -5.65 -5.07
CA THR A 212 -21.32 -6.19 -5.23
C THR A 212 -21.65 -7.09 -4.03
N PRO A 213 -22.71 -6.80 -3.25
CA PRO A 213 -23.08 -7.63 -2.11
C PRO A 213 -23.47 -9.05 -2.54
N VAL A 214 -23.01 -10.06 -1.81
CA VAL A 214 -23.36 -11.47 -2.04
C VAL A 214 -23.72 -12.17 -0.74
N THR A 215 -24.58 -13.18 -0.82
CA THR A 215 -25.01 -13.98 0.34
C THR A 215 -24.21 -15.27 0.49
N ASP A 216 -23.74 -15.83 -0.62
CA ASP A 216 -22.93 -17.06 -0.66
C ASP A 216 -21.50 -16.71 -1.06
N ALA A 217 -20.62 -16.73 -0.08
CA ALA A 217 -19.23 -16.32 -0.22
C ALA A 217 -18.42 -17.39 -0.97
N GLN A 218 -17.71 -16.95 -2.00
CA GLN A 218 -16.78 -17.76 -2.77
C GLN A 218 -15.33 -17.37 -2.44
N PRO A 219 -14.35 -18.25 -2.69
CA PRO A 219 -12.94 -17.86 -2.64
C PRO A 219 -12.70 -16.63 -3.52
N GLY A 220 -12.08 -15.60 -2.94
CA GLY A 220 -11.86 -14.31 -3.61
C GLY A 220 -12.96 -13.27 -3.39
N ASP A 221 -13.97 -13.55 -2.57
CA ASP A 221 -14.85 -12.52 -2.01
C ASP A 221 -14.26 -11.91 -0.74
N LEU A 222 -14.72 -10.71 -0.37
CA LEU A 222 -14.37 -10.07 0.90
C LEU A 222 -15.49 -10.24 1.92
N ALA A 223 -15.13 -10.61 3.15
CA ALA A 223 -16.02 -10.60 4.31
C ALA A 223 -15.83 -9.31 5.11
N PHE A 224 -16.93 -8.69 5.50
CA PHE A 224 -16.95 -7.38 6.17
C PHE A 224 -17.53 -7.45 7.57
N PHE A 225 -16.95 -6.68 8.48
CA PHE A 225 -17.34 -6.53 9.88
C PHE A 225 -17.24 -5.05 10.23
N PRO A 226 -17.83 -4.57 11.35
CA PRO A 226 -17.65 -3.19 11.80
C PRO A 226 -16.16 -2.80 11.88
N GLY A 227 -15.71 -1.96 10.94
CA GLY A 227 -14.32 -1.50 10.86
C GLY A 227 -13.27 -2.53 10.43
N HIS A 228 -13.67 -3.69 9.88
CA HIS A 228 -12.73 -4.76 9.52
C HIS A 228 -13.13 -5.47 8.23
N VAL A 229 -12.14 -6.00 7.51
CA VAL A 229 -12.32 -6.78 6.28
C VAL A 229 -11.35 -7.96 6.22
N GLY A 230 -11.76 -9.04 5.58
CA GLY A 230 -10.88 -10.18 5.26
C GLY A 230 -11.23 -10.83 3.93
N LEU A 231 -10.27 -11.57 3.37
CA LEU A 231 -10.37 -12.24 2.08
C LEU A 231 -10.78 -13.70 2.27
N MET A 232 -11.88 -14.11 1.65
CA MET A 232 -12.39 -15.48 1.72
C MET A 232 -11.51 -16.44 0.91
N LEU A 233 -11.17 -17.57 1.52
CA LEU A 233 -10.41 -18.68 0.92
C LEU A 233 -11.30 -19.88 0.57
N GLY A 234 -12.60 -19.83 0.89
CA GLY A 234 -13.54 -20.95 0.81
C GLY A 234 -13.70 -21.69 2.13
N ASP A 235 -14.76 -22.49 2.24
CA ASP A 235 -15.07 -23.31 3.43
C ASP A 235 -15.10 -22.50 4.75
N ARG A 236 -15.64 -21.28 4.71
CA ARG A 236 -15.63 -20.29 5.82
C ARG A 236 -14.23 -19.84 6.28
N ARG A 237 -13.16 -20.25 5.60
CA ARG A 237 -11.80 -19.78 5.90
C ARG A 237 -11.59 -18.40 5.31
N MET A 238 -10.94 -17.54 6.08
CA MET A 238 -10.69 -16.15 5.73
C MET A 238 -9.26 -15.76 6.11
N LEU A 239 -8.54 -15.15 5.18
CA LEU A 239 -7.25 -14.51 5.41
C LEU A 239 -7.48 -13.04 5.81
N HIS A 240 -6.86 -12.59 6.90
CA HIS A 240 -6.93 -11.18 7.30
C HIS A 240 -5.72 -10.76 8.13
N ALA A 241 -5.30 -9.49 8.01
CA ALA A 241 -4.41 -8.86 8.97
C ALA A 241 -5.23 -8.38 10.16
N ASN A 242 -4.93 -8.82 11.38
CA ASN A 242 -5.75 -8.50 12.55
C ASN A 242 -4.95 -8.11 13.79
N ALA A 243 -5.55 -7.26 14.62
CA ALA A 243 -4.99 -6.79 15.88
C ALA A 243 -5.08 -7.83 17.02
N THR A 244 -5.86 -8.91 16.87
CA THR A 244 -5.94 -9.98 17.88
C THR A 244 -4.64 -10.77 17.94
N HIS A 245 -4.11 -11.13 16.77
CA HIS A 245 -2.87 -11.89 16.62
C HIS A 245 -1.67 -11.00 16.25
N MET A 246 -1.90 -9.71 16.01
CA MET A 246 -0.90 -8.74 15.54
C MET A 246 -0.17 -9.18 14.26
N ARG A 247 -0.84 -9.92 13.38
CA ARG A 247 -0.31 -10.42 12.10
C ARG A 247 -1.42 -10.84 11.15
N VAL A 248 -1.05 -11.20 9.93
CA VAL A 248 -1.91 -11.89 8.97
C VAL A 248 -2.09 -13.35 9.39
N THR A 249 -3.33 -13.76 9.64
CA THR A 249 -3.71 -15.15 9.97
C THR A 249 -4.83 -15.66 9.05
N VAL A 250 -5.01 -16.98 9.03
CA VAL A 250 -6.24 -17.61 8.53
C VAL A 250 -7.10 -17.99 9.71
N GLU A 251 -8.36 -17.57 9.69
CA GLU A 251 -9.37 -17.98 10.66
C GLU A 251 -10.51 -18.69 9.95
N THR A 252 -11.16 -19.63 10.62
CA THR A 252 -12.41 -20.22 10.15
C THR A 252 -13.57 -19.55 10.88
N LEU A 253 -14.47 -18.90 10.14
CA LEU A 253 -15.64 -18.23 10.74
C LEU A 253 -16.53 -19.26 11.47
N GLY A 254 -16.82 -19.01 12.74
CA GLY A 254 -17.63 -19.88 13.60
C GLY A 254 -16.87 -20.99 14.32
N GLU A 255 -15.55 -21.11 14.15
CA GLU A 255 -14.74 -22.11 14.85
C GLU A 255 -13.83 -21.48 15.91
N GLY A 256 -13.79 -22.09 17.09
CA GLY A 256 -13.08 -21.54 18.25
C GLY A 256 -13.69 -20.23 18.76
N GLU A 257 -13.08 -19.67 19.80
CA GLU A 257 -13.57 -18.43 20.42
C GLU A 257 -13.50 -17.25 19.45
N TYR A 258 -12.35 -17.06 18.78
CA TYR A 258 -12.18 -15.93 17.88
C TYR A 258 -13.05 -16.04 16.61
N GLY A 259 -13.10 -17.23 15.99
CA GLY A 259 -13.95 -17.46 14.82
C GLY A 259 -15.44 -17.30 15.14
N THR A 260 -15.89 -17.70 16.33
CA THR A 260 -17.28 -17.48 16.79
C THR A 260 -17.59 -15.99 16.89
N ARG A 261 -16.69 -15.19 17.48
CA ARG A 261 -16.83 -13.72 17.54
C ARG A 261 -16.85 -13.10 16.14
N LEU A 262 -15.95 -13.52 15.25
CA LEU A 262 -15.98 -13.03 13.86
C LEU A 262 -17.32 -13.34 13.20
N GLN A 263 -17.81 -14.57 13.34
CA GLN A 263 -19.09 -14.96 12.75
C GLN A 263 -20.29 -14.17 13.29
N SER A 264 -20.28 -13.77 14.57
CA SER A 264 -21.35 -12.93 15.15
C SER A 264 -21.33 -11.50 14.64
N ASP A 265 -20.13 -10.97 14.35
CA ASP A 265 -19.93 -9.58 13.92
C ASP A 265 -19.98 -9.43 12.39
N LEU A 266 -20.16 -10.53 11.66
CA LEU A 266 -20.19 -10.55 10.20
C LEU A 266 -21.37 -9.72 9.67
N SER A 267 -21.04 -8.65 8.94
CA SER A 267 -22.01 -7.72 8.35
C SER A 267 -22.40 -8.07 6.91
N GLY A 268 -21.60 -8.88 6.22
CA GLY A 268 -21.90 -9.36 4.87
C GLY A 268 -20.65 -9.67 4.05
N PHE A 269 -20.86 -10.01 2.78
CA PHE A 269 -19.80 -10.29 1.82
C PHE A 269 -19.91 -9.39 0.59
N GLY A 270 -18.78 -9.07 -0.02
CA GLY A 270 -18.69 -8.31 -1.27
C GLY A 270 -17.84 -9.04 -2.32
N ARG A 271 -18.33 -9.06 -3.55
CA ARG A 271 -17.66 -9.66 -4.71
C ARG A 271 -17.21 -8.59 -5.70
N TRP A 272 -16.01 -8.77 -6.25
CA TRP A 272 -15.56 -7.97 -7.38
C TRP A 272 -16.20 -8.49 -8.67
N THR A 273 -17.02 -7.66 -9.32
CA THR A 273 -17.77 -8.04 -10.54
C THR A 273 -17.50 -7.13 -11.74
N GLN A 274 -16.58 -6.18 -11.61
CA GLN A 274 -16.19 -5.25 -12.68
C GLN A 274 -15.15 -5.89 -13.61
#